data_AF-A0AA41SJN4-F1
#
_entry.id   AF-A0AA41SJN4-F1
#
_cell.length_a   1.000
_cell.length_b   1.000
_cell.length_c   1.000
_cell.angle_alpha   90.00
_cell.angle_beta   90.00
_cell.angle_gamma   90.00
#
_symmetry.space_group_name_H-M   'P 1'
#
loop_
_entity.id
_entity.type
_entity.pdbx_description
1 polymer ?
#
loop_
_entity_poly.entity_id
_entity_poly.type
_entity_poly.pdbx_seq_one_letter_code
_entity_poly.pdbx_strand_id
1 'polypeptide(L)'
;MDAHQFISAAQSYWISEVTCLGMNVLKTLNTLYRHYIGKSLSVFDHGMTSLHIFEVAKGLVESKLLDWEAPKALLEYSASSKQRFFEMICPTDSKMIFSEDMIKLRKTELCREITKEVIMEIISSEQKFSLGPIWKVVMLIFVYGSLPDQLYQVIVNRSDLNTFWKSFFELFKDCIDSGIVRLSFLLQTRKCLGRSCQPWWNRMSSYISPFHFLYLMERLLYLGSSWVGIYFTTKSSLLETLTCENWKVYTKSESDTDISSKAELCSLFGFLSGFAHHILLGKKDTVEWFKKTDIAARKNYPSLVLRLVILVCLVCIITRDRFDVLYEILIEDEISSLLPLEFRKILSLAKPSKYPHETVSRDVDYNKLSKLFAEVLKIIENPLVILYSGKNRPTFSCLDAIFIDMKLITCREDILNILYLERTQGVQQDADLELETKQFTVNGHEHVSDMRWGYETIWHGVDDFTVNPHALKFNMEFVIRVLDAGIAKLNLNASSSTEDRIFAAEAGIMLREVKQNLTALRDSGPSKENIQVILDKFGELYRKAQAADTRLREQTDSFFSMLMAPHTSQVSFTSMLKYCQKKELSRLEKDKGNGKKK
;
A
#
# COMPACT_ATOMS: atom_id res chain seq x y z
N MET A 1 -9.53 62.68 21.37
CA MET A 1 -9.16 61.45 20.62
C MET A 1 -10.23 61.23 19.58
N ASP A 2 -9.85 61.29 18.31
CA ASP A 2 -10.73 61.02 17.18
C ASP A 2 -11.06 59.50 17.10
N ALA A 3 -12.23 59.14 16.60
CA ALA A 3 -12.65 57.75 16.42
C ALA A 3 -11.63 56.97 15.57
N HIS A 4 -11.05 57.59 14.54
CA HIS A 4 -9.99 56.98 13.73
C HIS A 4 -8.72 56.70 14.54
N GLN A 5 -8.32 57.61 15.43
CA GLN A 5 -7.16 57.42 16.31
C GLN A 5 -7.40 56.29 17.31
N PHE A 6 -8.61 56.20 17.87
CA PHE A 6 -8.97 55.12 18.78
C PHE A 6 -8.95 53.74 18.08
N ILE A 7 -9.53 53.65 16.88
CA ILE A 7 -9.51 52.42 16.07
C ILE A 7 -8.08 51.99 15.77
N SER A 8 -7.22 52.92 15.34
CA SER A 8 -5.81 52.64 15.04
C SER A 8 -5.02 52.20 16.28
N ALA A 9 -5.23 52.84 17.44
CA ALA A 9 -4.59 52.48 18.69
C ALA A 9 -5.05 51.09 19.19
N ALA A 10 -6.35 50.81 19.13
CA ALA A 10 -6.91 49.51 19.50
C ALA A 10 -6.39 48.39 18.58
N GLN A 11 -6.34 48.64 17.26
CA GLN A 11 -5.74 47.70 16.31
C GLN A 11 -4.27 47.45 16.64
N SER A 12 -3.47 48.51 16.83
CA SER A 12 -2.04 48.38 17.16
C SER A 12 -1.80 47.59 18.45
N TYR A 13 -2.63 47.81 19.47
CA TYR A 13 -2.57 47.06 20.73
C TYR A 13 -2.84 45.57 20.51
N TRP A 14 -3.95 45.22 19.83
CA TRP A 14 -4.29 43.82 19.57
C TRP A 14 -3.26 43.12 18.70
N ILE A 15 -2.73 43.81 17.70
CA ILE A 15 -1.62 43.35 16.85
C ILE A 15 -0.39 43.00 17.70
N SER A 16 0.01 43.90 18.60
CA SER A 16 1.14 43.69 19.50
C SER A 16 0.91 42.49 20.43
N GLU A 17 -0.27 42.40 21.06
CA GLU A 17 -0.59 41.32 21.99
C GLU A 17 -0.65 39.95 21.29
N VAL A 18 -1.35 39.84 20.17
CA VAL A 18 -1.45 38.59 19.39
C VAL A 18 -0.08 38.15 18.89
N THR A 19 0.75 39.09 18.42
CA THR A 19 2.12 38.81 17.99
C THR A 19 2.99 38.33 19.15
N CYS A 20 2.95 39.02 20.29
CA CYS A 20 3.72 38.67 21.47
C CYS A 20 3.36 37.26 21.96
N LEU A 21 2.05 36.97 22.07
CA LEU A 21 1.56 35.66 22.45
C LEU A 21 1.99 34.60 21.43
N GLY A 22 1.82 34.86 20.14
CA GLY A 22 2.22 33.96 19.07
C GLY A 22 3.72 33.63 19.08
N MET A 23 4.57 34.63 19.28
CA MET A 23 6.02 34.44 19.41
C MET A 23 6.39 33.62 20.66
N ASN A 24 5.68 33.79 21.77
CA ASN A 24 5.88 32.98 22.98
C ASN A 24 5.47 31.51 22.75
N VAL A 25 4.37 31.29 22.03
CA VAL A 25 3.94 29.94 21.61
C VAL A 25 4.98 29.29 20.71
N LEU A 26 5.47 30.00 19.68
CA LEU A 26 6.51 29.50 18.77
C LEU A 26 7.80 29.14 19.52
N LYS A 27 8.23 30.00 20.45
CA LYS A 27 9.41 29.74 21.30
C LYS A 27 9.22 28.48 22.15
N THR A 28 8.04 28.28 22.71
CA THR A 28 7.70 27.12 23.54
C THR A 28 7.67 25.85 22.70
N LEU A 29 6.95 25.85 21.56
CA LEU A 29 6.90 24.73 20.63
C LEU A 29 8.29 24.37 20.09
N ASN A 30 9.12 25.36 19.75
CA ASN A 30 10.47 25.10 19.29
C ASN A 30 11.38 24.54 20.40
N THR A 31 11.18 24.96 21.65
CA THR A 31 11.87 24.37 22.80
C THR A 31 11.45 22.91 23.00
N LEU A 32 10.15 22.63 22.87
CA LEU A 32 9.59 21.29 22.94
C LEU A 32 10.15 20.39 21.83
N TYR A 33 10.14 20.87 20.59
CA TYR A 33 10.73 20.18 19.44
C TYR A 33 12.18 19.79 19.70
N ARG A 34 13.02 20.75 20.15
CA ARG A 34 14.43 20.49 20.47
C ARG A 34 14.61 19.52 21.63
N HIS A 35 13.71 19.53 22.60
CA HIS A 35 13.72 18.58 23.71
C HIS A 35 13.42 17.14 23.25
N TYR A 36 12.64 16.98 22.19
CA TYR A 36 12.29 15.68 21.61
C TYR A 36 13.41 15.08 20.75
N ILE A 37 14.28 15.91 20.18
CA ILE A 37 15.45 15.45 19.43
C ILE A 37 16.31 14.52 20.30
N GLY A 38 16.46 13.27 19.87
CA GLY A 38 17.31 12.28 20.55
C GLY A 38 16.65 11.56 21.73
N LYS A 39 15.36 11.80 22.00
CA LYS A 39 14.57 11.01 22.95
C LYS A 39 13.74 9.96 22.22
N SER A 40 13.36 8.89 22.94
CA SER A 40 12.52 7.79 22.44
C SER A 40 11.04 8.17 22.30
N LEU A 41 10.75 9.34 21.72
CA LEU A 41 9.38 9.79 21.45
C LEU A 41 8.94 9.35 20.06
N SER A 42 7.62 9.29 19.87
CA SER A 42 7.01 8.87 18.62
C SER A 42 7.38 9.84 17.49
N VAL A 43 7.50 9.34 16.26
CA VAL A 43 7.76 10.20 15.09
C VAL A 43 6.58 11.16 14.88
N PHE A 44 5.38 10.71 15.29
CA PHE A 44 4.15 11.48 15.24
C PHE A 44 4.24 12.74 16.12
N ASP A 45 4.67 12.63 17.37
CA ASP A 45 4.76 13.77 18.29
C ASP A 45 5.77 14.82 17.79
N HIS A 46 6.91 14.33 17.32
CA HIS A 46 7.95 15.18 16.77
C HIS A 46 7.45 15.93 15.52
N GLY A 47 6.72 15.23 14.65
CA GLY A 47 6.15 15.80 13.45
C GLY A 47 5.01 16.78 13.70
N MET A 48 4.07 16.41 14.57
CA MET A 48 2.98 17.29 14.98
C MET A 48 3.51 18.59 15.59
N THR A 49 4.55 18.51 16.41
CA THR A 49 5.18 19.72 16.96
C THR A 49 5.73 20.62 15.84
N SER A 50 6.39 20.05 14.82
CA SER A 50 6.87 20.82 13.66
C SER A 50 5.74 21.43 12.86
N LEU A 51 4.64 20.69 12.67
CA LEU A 51 3.44 21.16 11.97
C LEU A 51 2.77 22.32 12.71
N HIS A 52 2.65 22.25 14.04
CA HIS A 52 2.08 23.36 14.82
C HIS A 52 2.98 24.61 14.83
N ILE A 53 4.31 24.45 14.80
CA ILE A 53 5.20 25.61 14.59
C ILE A 53 4.87 26.29 13.25
N PHE A 54 4.68 25.51 12.20
CA PHE A 54 4.30 26.03 10.89
C PHE A 54 2.93 26.72 10.93
N GLU A 55 1.91 26.10 11.52
CA GLU A 55 0.55 26.64 11.64
C GLU A 55 0.53 28.01 12.32
N VAL A 56 1.18 28.11 13.49
CA VAL A 56 1.25 29.37 14.25
C VAL A 56 2.05 30.42 13.48
N ALA A 57 3.19 30.03 12.89
CA ALA A 57 4.01 30.96 12.12
C ALA A 57 3.26 31.49 10.90
N LYS A 58 2.56 30.62 10.16
CA LYS A 58 1.72 30.97 9.02
C LYS A 58 0.60 31.92 9.42
N GLY A 59 -0.15 31.59 10.47
CA GLY A 59 -1.26 32.41 10.95
C GLY A 59 -0.83 33.83 11.35
N LEU A 60 0.37 33.97 11.92
CA LEU A 60 0.94 35.28 12.24
C LEU A 60 1.43 36.05 11.02
N VAL A 61 1.97 35.36 10.00
CA VAL A 61 2.44 36.01 8.76
C VAL A 61 1.29 36.45 7.87
N GLU A 62 0.24 35.62 7.75
CA GLU A 62 -0.88 35.85 6.82
C GLU A 62 -2.05 36.64 7.42
N SER A 63 -1.97 36.99 8.70
CA SER A 63 -3.04 37.73 9.35
C SER A 63 -3.21 39.11 8.69
N LYS A 64 -4.34 39.28 7.99
CA LYS A 64 -4.76 40.54 7.35
C LYS A 64 -4.97 41.70 8.33
N LEU A 65 -4.99 41.41 9.63
CA LEU A 65 -5.03 42.43 10.67
C LEU A 65 -3.71 43.19 10.78
N LEU A 66 -2.65 42.68 10.16
CA LEU A 66 -1.29 43.11 10.36
C LEU A 66 -0.73 43.75 9.07
N ASP A 67 -0.97 45.05 8.87
CA ASP A 67 -0.26 45.82 7.84
C ASP A 67 1.14 46.19 8.38
N TRP A 68 1.99 45.18 8.57
CA TRP A 68 3.31 45.31 9.19
C TRP A 68 4.35 44.40 8.55
N GLU A 69 5.63 44.73 8.74
CA GLU A 69 6.73 43.86 8.33
C GLU A 69 6.95 42.75 9.37
N ALA A 70 6.82 41.49 8.92
CA ALA A 70 7.02 40.34 9.78
C ALA A 70 8.44 40.32 10.40
N PRO A 71 8.60 40.02 11.70
CA PRO A 71 9.90 39.98 12.34
C PRO A 71 10.73 38.87 11.72
N LYS A 72 12.03 39.14 11.58
CA LYS A 72 12.97 38.14 11.06
C LYS A 72 12.87 36.79 11.78
N ALA A 73 12.72 36.81 13.11
CA ALA A 73 12.57 35.59 13.91
C ALA A 73 11.30 34.77 13.54
N LEU A 74 10.19 35.43 13.19
CA LEU A 74 8.97 34.76 12.75
C LEU A 74 9.18 34.07 11.40
N LEU A 75 9.83 34.76 10.46
CA LEU A 75 10.20 34.20 9.15
C LEU A 75 11.16 33.01 9.30
N GLU A 76 12.10 33.08 10.23
CA GLU A 76 13.01 31.98 10.56
C GLU A 76 12.27 30.75 11.11
N TYR A 77 11.24 30.92 11.96
CA TYR A 77 10.40 29.81 12.41
C TYR A 77 9.63 29.18 11.25
N SER A 78 9.03 29.99 10.38
CA SER A 78 8.33 29.51 9.19
C SER A 78 9.25 28.71 8.28
N ALA A 79 10.41 29.26 7.89
CA ALA A 79 11.39 28.57 7.05
C ALA A 79 11.91 27.28 7.70
N SER A 80 12.26 27.33 8.99
CA SER A 80 12.75 26.16 9.72
C SER A 80 11.71 25.04 9.80
N SER A 81 10.44 25.38 10.02
CA SER A 81 9.36 24.39 10.11
C SER A 81 9.13 23.66 8.78
N LYS A 82 9.19 24.37 7.65
CA LYS A 82 9.11 23.79 6.29
C LYS A 82 10.30 22.89 5.98
N GLN A 83 11.51 23.31 6.36
CA GLN A 83 12.71 22.49 6.20
C GLN A 83 12.62 21.19 7.01
N ARG A 84 12.27 21.29 8.31
CA ARG A 84 12.08 20.14 9.20
C ARG A 84 11.00 19.21 8.67
N PHE A 85 9.92 19.77 8.14
CA PHE A 85 8.86 19.01 7.49
C PHE A 85 9.42 18.16 6.33
N PHE A 86 10.15 18.77 5.40
CA PHE A 86 10.74 18.07 4.26
C PHE A 86 11.66 16.91 4.70
N GLU A 87 12.55 17.16 5.67
CA GLU A 87 13.46 16.15 6.23
C GLU A 87 12.71 14.98 6.90
N MET A 88 11.56 15.28 7.51
CA MET A 88 10.74 14.29 8.21
C MET A 88 9.90 13.42 7.29
N ILE A 89 9.35 13.96 6.20
CA ILE A 89 8.51 13.18 5.28
C ILE A 89 9.31 12.31 4.32
N CYS A 90 10.58 12.65 4.12
CA CYS A 90 11.55 11.90 3.31
C CYS A 90 12.75 11.44 4.15
N PRO A 91 12.55 10.70 5.25
CA PRO A 91 13.64 10.42 6.17
C PRO A 91 14.65 9.45 5.55
N THR A 92 15.90 9.61 5.99
CA THR A 92 17.01 8.76 5.56
C THR A 92 16.80 7.30 6.03
N ASP A 93 16.22 7.12 7.21
CA ASP A 93 15.88 5.81 7.76
C ASP A 93 14.52 5.33 7.22
N SER A 94 14.56 4.25 6.44
CA SER A 94 13.37 3.55 5.97
C SER A 94 12.39 3.21 7.10
N LYS A 95 12.87 2.78 8.28
CA LYS A 95 11.98 2.39 9.38
C LYS A 95 11.07 3.55 9.82
N MET A 96 11.57 4.79 9.72
CA MET A 96 10.77 5.97 10.01
C MET A 96 9.72 6.22 8.93
N ILE A 97 10.10 6.16 7.63
CA ILE A 97 9.19 6.40 6.48
C ILE A 97 7.88 5.63 6.65
N PHE A 98 7.99 4.38 7.09
CA PHE A 98 6.91 3.39 7.04
C PHE A 98 6.25 3.12 8.40
N SER A 99 6.56 3.92 9.40
CA SER A 99 5.96 3.81 10.73
C SER A 99 4.46 4.18 10.69
N GLU A 100 3.68 3.58 11.58
CA GLU A 100 2.27 3.92 11.75
C GLU A 100 2.09 5.40 12.11
N ASP A 101 3.04 5.93 12.90
CA ASP A 101 3.17 7.34 13.23
C ASP A 101 3.26 8.23 11.98
N MET A 102 4.14 7.90 11.03
CA MET A 102 4.28 8.66 9.79
C MET A 102 3.02 8.57 8.92
N ILE A 103 2.38 7.41 8.88
CA ILE A 103 1.11 7.22 8.16
C ILE A 103 0.01 8.11 8.78
N LYS A 104 -0.10 8.14 10.11
CA LYS A 104 -1.04 9.02 10.84
C LYS A 104 -0.73 10.49 10.59
N LEU A 105 0.54 10.87 10.67
CA LEU A 105 1.00 12.24 10.46
C LEU A 105 0.64 12.75 9.06
N ARG A 106 0.90 11.95 8.02
CA ARG A 106 0.61 12.30 6.63
C ARG A 106 -0.88 12.43 6.30
N LYS A 107 -1.74 11.77 7.08
CA LYS A 107 -3.20 11.90 6.96
C LYS A 107 -3.76 13.19 7.55
N THR A 108 -2.97 13.94 8.33
CA THR A 108 -3.43 15.19 8.94
C THR A 108 -3.62 16.29 7.89
N GLU A 109 -4.64 17.14 8.08
CA GLU A 109 -4.89 18.26 7.17
C GLU A 109 -3.72 19.26 7.18
N LEU A 110 -3.08 19.45 8.34
CA LEU A 110 -1.94 20.36 8.44
C LEU A 110 -0.71 19.88 7.65
N CYS A 111 -0.47 18.57 7.59
CA CYS A 111 0.54 17.99 6.70
C CYS A 111 0.20 18.24 5.22
N ARG A 112 -1.09 18.16 4.87
CA ARG A 112 -1.59 18.45 3.52
C ARG A 112 -1.41 19.93 3.16
N GLU A 113 -1.66 20.84 4.08
CA GLU A 113 -1.47 22.28 3.88
C GLU A 113 0.00 22.66 3.71
N ILE A 114 0.88 22.23 4.62
CA ILE A 114 2.31 22.56 4.52
C ILE A 114 2.93 21.98 3.24
N THR A 115 2.48 20.79 2.79
CA THR A 115 2.95 20.21 1.52
C THR A 115 2.63 21.11 0.33
N LYS A 116 1.40 21.64 0.26
CA LYS A 116 0.98 22.56 -0.80
C LYS A 116 1.84 23.84 -0.79
N GLU A 117 2.06 24.40 0.39
CA GLU A 117 2.84 25.62 0.59
C GLU A 117 4.32 25.44 0.22
N VAL A 118 4.93 24.32 0.64
CA VAL A 118 6.32 24.00 0.28
C VAL A 118 6.45 23.80 -1.23
N ILE A 119 5.51 23.12 -1.88
CA ILE A 119 5.51 22.98 -3.34
C ILE A 119 5.38 24.34 -4.01
N MET A 120 4.42 25.17 -3.59
CA MET A 120 4.24 26.53 -4.12
C MET A 120 5.49 27.37 -3.96
N GLU A 121 6.12 27.37 -2.78
CA GLU A 121 7.35 28.09 -2.52
C GLU A 121 8.48 27.62 -3.44
N ILE A 122 8.66 26.31 -3.63
CA ILE A 122 9.68 25.76 -4.54
C ILE A 122 9.43 26.23 -5.98
N ILE A 123 8.16 26.29 -6.41
CA ILE A 123 7.80 26.70 -7.76
C ILE A 123 7.95 28.22 -7.94
N SER A 124 7.62 29.02 -6.93
CA SER A 124 7.59 30.49 -7.00
C SER A 124 8.92 31.17 -6.69
N SER A 125 9.75 30.58 -5.82
CA SER A 125 11.03 31.19 -5.38
C SER A 125 12.15 31.08 -6.41
N GLU A 126 12.08 30.08 -7.29
CA GLU A 126 13.16 29.78 -8.22
C GLU A 126 12.94 30.51 -9.56
N GLN A 127 13.84 31.46 -9.85
CA GLN A 127 13.86 32.18 -11.12
C GLN A 127 13.97 31.22 -12.31
N LYS A 128 14.66 30.08 -12.12
CA LYS A 128 14.72 28.96 -13.06
C LYS A 128 14.39 27.64 -12.36
N PHE A 129 13.39 26.94 -12.86
CA PHE A 129 12.92 25.64 -12.36
C PHE A 129 13.90 24.53 -12.75
N SER A 130 15.03 24.53 -12.05
CA SER A 130 16.12 23.59 -12.25
C SER A 130 15.79 22.18 -11.73
N LEU A 131 16.67 21.21 -11.98
CA LEU A 131 16.42 19.81 -11.63
C LEU A 131 16.21 19.59 -10.13
N GLY A 132 16.92 20.32 -9.25
CA GLY A 132 16.77 20.18 -7.80
C GLY A 132 15.35 20.48 -7.28
N PRO A 133 14.82 21.69 -7.54
CA PRO A 133 13.43 22.04 -7.29
C PRO A 133 12.43 21.03 -7.86
N ILE A 134 12.62 20.59 -9.11
CA ILE A 134 11.77 19.58 -9.75
C ILE A 134 11.76 18.29 -8.94
N TRP A 135 12.93 17.80 -8.50
CA TRP A 135 13.03 16.59 -7.70
C TRP A 135 12.30 16.69 -6.37
N LYS A 136 12.44 17.81 -5.65
CA LYS A 136 11.72 18.03 -4.39
C LYS A 136 10.21 17.97 -4.62
N VAL A 137 9.70 18.62 -5.67
CA VAL A 137 8.28 18.58 -6.02
C VAL A 137 7.83 17.16 -6.36
N VAL A 138 8.59 16.41 -7.16
CA VAL A 138 8.28 15.01 -7.50
C VAL A 138 8.20 14.13 -6.25
N MET A 139 9.14 14.28 -5.32
CA MET A 139 9.12 13.54 -4.06
C MET A 139 7.89 13.87 -3.21
N LEU A 140 7.59 15.16 -3.03
CA LEU A 140 6.42 15.62 -2.28
C LEU A 140 5.12 15.07 -2.87
N ILE A 141 5.03 15.07 -4.20
CA ILE A 141 3.90 14.49 -4.93
C ILE A 141 3.79 12.98 -4.71
N PHE A 142 4.89 12.23 -4.70
CA PHE A 142 4.85 10.79 -4.43
C PHE A 142 4.48 10.46 -2.98
N VAL A 143 4.81 11.32 -2.02
CA VAL A 143 4.45 11.14 -0.61
C VAL A 143 2.96 11.47 -0.37
N TYR A 144 2.45 12.49 -1.05
CA TYR A 144 1.13 13.06 -0.77
C TYR A 144 0.04 12.60 -1.76
N GLY A 145 0.41 12.18 -2.97
CA GLY A 145 -0.49 11.63 -3.98
C GLY A 145 -1.21 12.68 -4.81
N SER A 146 -2.02 13.55 -4.20
CA SER A 146 -2.98 14.39 -4.96
C SER A 146 -2.88 15.89 -4.70
N LEU A 147 -2.25 16.62 -5.62
CA LEU A 147 -2.26 18.09 -5.59
C LEU A 147 -3.59 18.67 -6.11
N PRO A 148 -3.98 19.87 -5.66
CA PRO A 148 -5.07 20.62 -6.30
C PRO A 148 -4.76 20.89 -7.78
N ASP A 149 -5.80 20.86 -8.63
CA ASP A 149 -5.66 21.09 -10.08
C ASP A 149 -4.94 22.40 -10.40
N GLN A 150 -5.22 23.45 -9.63
CA GLN A 150 -4.58 24.77 -9.78
C GLN A 150 -3.05 24.66 -9.65
N LEU A 151 -2.56 23.84 -8.73
CA LEU A 151 -1.13 23.67 -8.49
C LEU A 151 -0.46 22.91 -9.63
N TYR A 152 -1.12 21.87 -10.17
CA TYR A 152 -0.65 21.18 -11.38
C TYR A 152 -0.55 22.13 -12.57
N GLN A 153 -1.55 22.99 -12.77
CA GLN A 153 -1.54 23.97 -13.85
C GLN A 153 -0.39 24.96 -13.69
N VAL A 154 -0.11 25.44 -12.48
CA VAL A 154 1.03 26.32 -12.23
C VAL A 154 2.35 25.64 -12.58
N ILE A 155 2.53 24.36 -12.24
CA ILE A 155 3.74 23.59 -12.60
C ILE A 155 3.87 23.43 -14.12
N VAL A 156 2.83 22.89 -14.77
CA VAL A 156 2.84 22.51 -16.19
C VAL A 156 2.95 23.73 -17.12
N ASN A 157 2.47 24.90 -16.68
CA ASN A 157 2.52 26.15 -17.45
C ASN A 157 3.80 26.96 -17.25
N ARG A 158 4.76 26.50 -16.43
CA ARG A 158 6.07 27.14 -16.34
C ARG A 158 6.80 27.05 -17.69
N SER A 159 7.20 28.20 -18.22
CA SER A 159 7.84 28.32 -19.54
C SER A 159 9.23 27.69 -19.61
N ASP A 160 9.92 27.59 -18.47
CA ASP A 160 11.25 27.02 -18.33
C ASP A 160 11.24 25.54 -17.91
N LEU A 161 10.06 24.93 -17.73
CA LEU A 161 9.91 23.51 -17.50
C LEU A 161 10.19 22.75 -18.80
N ASN A 162 11.18 21.85 -18.77
CA ASN A 162 11.50 21.01 -19.92
C ASN A 162 10.30 20.12 -20.30
N THR A 163 10.06 19.92 -21.59
CA THR A 163 9.01 19.08 -22.17
C THR A 163 8.95 17.67 -21.55
N PHE A 164 10.08 17.05 -21.19
CA PHE A 164 10.06 15.75 -20.52
C PHE A 164 9.40 15.80 -19.15
N TRP A 165 9.72 16.82 -18.35
CA TRP A 165 9.12 16.99 -17.03
C TRP A 165 7.68 17.45 -17.12
N LYS A 166 7.35 18.28 -18.12
CA LYS A 166 5.97 18.65 -18.43
C LYS A 166 5.10 17.40 -18.68
N SER A 167 5.53 16.52 -19.57
CA SER A 167 4.82 15.26 -19.84
C SER A 167 4.76 14.34 -18.62
N PHE A 168 5.76 14.35 -17.74
CA PHE A 168 5.70 13.60 -16.49
C PHE A 168 4.56 14.09 -15.59
N PHE A 169 4.43 15.41 -15.37
CA PHE A 169 3.38 15.95 -14.50
C PHE A 169 1.98 15.75 -15.09
N GLU A 170 1.83 15.87 -16.41
CA GLU A 170 0.57 15.59 -17.11
C GLU A 170 0.14 14.13 -16.95
N LEU A 171 1.07 13.18 -17.16
CA LEU A 171 0.80 11.75 -16.98
C LEU A 171 0.61 11.35 -15.52
N PHE A 172 1.30 12.03 -14.59
CA PHE A 172 1.12 11.82 -13.16
C PHE A 172 -0.30 12.24 -12.75
N LYS A 173 -0.76 13.41 -13.22
CA LYS A 173 -2.13 13.87 -12.95
C LYS A 173 -3.17 12.90 -13.50
N ASP A 174 -3.02 12.46 -14.75
CA ASP A 174 -3.91 11.45 -15.37
C ASP A 174 -3.94 10.15 -14.56
N CYS A 175 -2.79 9.69 -14.05
CA CYS A 175 -2.69 8.51 -13.18
C CYS A 175 -3.49 8.68 -11.89
N ILE A 176 -3.39 9.84 -11.24
CA ILE A 176 -4.11 10.15 -10.00
C ILE A 176 -5.61 10.30 -10.23
N ASP A 177 -6.01 11.03 -11.27
CA ASP A 177 -7.43 11.28 -11.59
C ASP A 177 -8.14 9.97 -11.98
N SER A 178 -7.48 9.12 -12.77
CA SER A 178 -8.04 7.85 -13.21
C SER A 178 -7.91 6.74 -12.16
N GLY A 179 -6.94 6.86 -11.25
CA GLY A 179 -6.49 5.77 -10.37
C GLY A 179 -5.78 4.64 -11.10
N ILE A 180 -5.42 4.83 -12.38
CA ILE A 180 -4.81 3.80 -13.23
C ILE A 180 -3.38 4.17 -13.57
N VAL A 181 -2.44 3.33 -13.15
CA VAL A 181 -1.03 3.45 -13.48
C VAL A 181 -0.81 2.97 -14.91
N ARG A 182 -0.69 3.90 -15.87
CA ARG A 182 -0.40 3.57 -17.28
C ARG A 182 1.08 3.29 -17.52
N LEU A 183 1.39 2.38 -18.46
CA LEU A 183 2.78 2.06 -18.83
C LEU A 183 3.52 3.31 -19.36
N SER A 184 2.82 4.19 -20.09
CA SER A 184 3.36 5.47 -20.56
C SER A 184 3.90 6.34 -19.42
N PHE A 185 3.21 6.38 -18.27
CA PHE A 185 3.66 7.09 -17.08
C PHE A 185 4.96 6.48 -16.51
N LEU A 186 5.06 5.15 -16.43
CA LEU A 186 6.27 4.47 -15.96
C LEU A 186 7.48 4.75 -16.85
N LEU A 187 7.28 4.68 -18.16
CA LEU A 187 8.33 4.93 -19.12
C LEU A 187 8.76 6.39 -19.16
N GLN A 188 7.82 7.31 -19.01
CA GLN A 188 8.13 8.72 -18.88
C GLN A 188 8.92 8.99 -17.60
N THR A 189 8.53 8.39 -16.48
CA THR A 189 9.26 8.48 -15.19
C THR A 189 10.69 7.96 -15.34
N ARG A 190 10.86 6.77 -15.93
CA ARG A 190 12.18 6.20 -16.25
C ARG A 190 13.02 7.12 -17.13
N LYS A 191 12.42 7.73 -18.16
CA LYS A 191 13.09 8.65 -19.08
C LYS A 191 13.54 9.93 -18.37
N CYS A 192 12.70 10.51 -17.51
CA CYS A 192 13.04 11.67 -16.69
C CYS A 192 14.19 11.36 -15.72
N LEU A 193 14.14 10.21 -15.04
CA LEU A 193 15.22 9.73 -14.18
C LEU A 193 16.51 9.55 -14.98
N GLY A 194 16.49 8.76 -16.05
CA GLY A 194 17.70 8.47 -16.84
C GLY A 194 18.37 9.70 -17.44
N ARG A 195 17.59 10.64 -18.00
CA ARG A 195 18.14 11.89 -18.56
C ARG A 195 18.66 12.86 -17.53
N SER A 196 18.12 12.82 -16.31
CA SER A 196 18.61 13.66 -15.22
C SER A 196 19.89 13.11 -14.59
N CYS A 197 20.19 11.82 -14.79
CA CYS A 197 21.36 11.15 -14.22
C CYS A 197 22.54 11.02 -15.21
N GLN A 198 22.31 10.98 -16.52
CA GLN A 198 23.34 10.82 -17.56
C GLN A 198 23.71 12.16 -18.24
N PRO A 199 25.00 12.45 -18.55
CA PRO A 199 26.24 11.72 -18.24
C PRO A 199 26.99 12.24 -17.00
N TRP A 200 26.40 13.16 -16.22
CA TRP A 200 27.12 13.91 -15.18
C TRP A 200 26.48 13.65 -13.82
N TRP A 201 26.81 12.51 -13.20
CA TRP A 201 26.54 12.23 -11.78
C TRP A 201 26.99 13.38 -10.87
N ASN A 202 28.07 14.06 -11.26
CA ASN A 202 28.55 15.29 -10.62
C ASN A 202 27.50 16.41 -10.52
N ARG A 203 26.55 16.51 -11.46
CA ARG A 203 25.45 17.49 -11.38
C ARG A 203 24.29 16.99 -10.52
N MET A 204 24.01 15.69 -10.51
CA MET A 204 22.95 15.14 -9.65
C MET A 204 23.33 15.25 -8.17
N SER A 205 24.62 15.05 -7.90
CA SER A 205 25.18 15.12 -6.55
C SER A 205 25.07 16.45 -5.85
N SER A 206 24.67 17.54 -6.52
CA SER A 206 24.45 18.84 -5.88
C SER A 206 22.99 19.12 -5.52
N TYR A 207 22.02 18.26 -5.89
CA TYR A 207 20.60 18.62 -5.78
C TYR A 207 19.66 17.56 -5.18
N ILE A 208 20.04 16.28 -5.17
CA ILE A 208 19.22 15.20 -4.56
C ILE A 208 20.14 14.23 -3.82
N SER A 209 19.79 13.80 -2.61
CA SER A 209 20.62 12.83 -1.87
C SER A 209 20.41 11.41 -2.41
N PRO A 210 21.36 10.49 -2.19
CA PRO A 210 21.22 9.08 -2.60
C PRO A 210 19.94 8.42 -2.05
N PHE A 211 19.56 8.73 -0.81
CA PHE A 211 18.35 8.19 -0.18
C PHE A 211 17.06 8.68 -0.84
N HIS A 212 17.01 9.97 -1.14
CA HIS A 212 15.90 10.59 -1.85
C HIS A 212 15.71 10.00 -3.25
N PHE A 213 16.81 9.74 -3.95
CA PHE A 213 16.75 9.09 -5.25
C PHE A 213 16.30 7.63 -5.17
N LEU A 214 16.85 6.87 -4.22
CA LEU A 214 16.45 5.49 -3.97
C LEU A 214 14.95 5.36 -3.64
N TYR A 215 14.41 6.28 -2.85
CA TYR A 215 12.97 6.31 -2.57
C TYR A 215 12.14 6.33 -3.87
N LEU A 216 12.52 7.15 -4.86
CA LEU A 216 11.84 7.20 -6.16
C LEU A 216 12.02 5.91 -6.96
N MET A 217 13.20 5.28 -6.90
CA MET A 217 13.43 3.98 -7.53
C MET A 217 12.53 2.89 -6.93
N GLU A 218 12.36 2.87 -5.60
CA GLU A 218 11.46 1.95 -4.91
C GLU A 218 9.99 2.20 -5.28
N ARG A 219 9.56 3.47 -5.40
CA ARG A 219 8.21 3.82 -5.90
C ARG A 219 8.01 3.30 -7.32
N LEU A 220 8.99 3.49 -8.19
CA LEU A 220 8.94 3.05 -9.59
C LEU A 220 8.95 1.52 -9.70
N LEU A 221 9.69 0.82 -8.84
CA LEU A 221 9.67 -0.64 -8.76
C LEU A 221 8.29 -1.16 -8.35
N TYR A 222 7.68 -0.57 -7.32
CA TYR A 222 6.32 -0.93 -6.89
C TYR A 222 5.31 -0.76 -8.02
N LEU A 223 5.34 0.42 -8.66
CA LEU A 223 4.52 0.75 -9.83
C LEU A 223 4.77 -0.19 -11.02
N GLY A 224 6.03 -0.52 -11.31
CA GLY A 224 6.38 -1.45 -12.37
C GLY A 224 5.94 -2.87 -12.08
N SER A 225 6.04 -3.32 -10.82
CA SER A 225 5.61 -4.65 -10.40
C SER A 225 4.11 -4.84 -10.59
N SER A 226 3.31 -3.77 -10.52
CA SER A 226 1.86 -3.86 -10.69
C SER A 226 1.43 -4.34 -12.08
N TRP A 227 2.29 -4.15 -13.07
CA TRP A 227 2.05 -4.55 -14.46
C TRP A 227 2.33 -6.04 -14.74
N VAL A 228 3.03 -6.74 -13.84
CA VAL A 228 3.47 -8.12 -14.05
C VAL A 228 2.39 -9.15 -13.65
N GLY A 229 1.35 -8.71 -12.94
CA GLY A 229 0.19 -9.54 -12.51
C GLY A 229 0.33 -10.16 -11.13
N ILE A 230 1.55 -10.54 -10.73
CA ILE A 230 1.92 -10.86 -9.34
C ILE A 230 2.88 -9.78 -8.86
N TYR A 231 2.57 -9.20 -7.70
CA TYR A 231 3.25 -8.04 -7.15
C TYR A 231 4.22 -8.53 -6.09
N PHE A 232 5.50 -8.26 -6.25
CA PHE A 232 6.49 -8.52 -5.21
C PHE A 232 6.96 -7.19 -4.66
N THR A 233 6.76 -6.97 -3.37
CA THR A 233 7.19 -5.75 -2.69
C THR A 233 7.49 -6.02 -1.22
N THR A 234 7.94 -5.02 -0.49
CA THR A 234 8.09 -5.11 0.97
C THR A 234 6.86 -4.54 1.67
N LYS A 235 6.58 -5.00 2.89
CA LYS A 235 5.53 -4.43 3.76
C LYS A 235 5.59 -2.92 3.81
N SER A 236 6.80 -2.40 3.99
CA SER A 236 7.05 -0.98 4.12
C SER A 236 6.75 -0.22 2.82
N SER A 237 7.14 -0.77 1.67
CA SER A 237 6.88 -0.17 0.36
C SER A 237 5.38 -0.15 0.01
N LEU A 238 4.63 -1.19 0.41
CA LEU A 238 3.18 -1.23 0.24
C LEU A 238 2.49 -0.18 1.13
N LEU A 239 2.87 -0.08 2.41
CA LEU A 239 2.31 0.93 3.32
C LEU A 239 2.48 2.36 2.79
N GLU A 240 3.65 2.66 2.23
CA GLU A 240 3.95 3.95 1.62
C GLU A 240 3.06 4.28 0.41
N THR A 241 2.72 3.27 -0.39
CA THR A 241 1.79 3.48 -1.51
C THR A 241 0.39 3.75 -0.99
N LEU A 242 -0.04 3.05 0.06
CA LEU A 242 -1.37 3.23 0.64
C LEU A 242 -1.56 4.62 1.22
N THR A 243 -0.52 5.37 1.62
CA THR A 243 -0.70 6.76 2.10
C THR A 243 -1.22 7.72 1.03
N CYS A 244 -1.05 7.40 -0.25
CA CYS A 244 -1.59 8.18 -1.35
C CYS A 244 -3.07 7.84 -1.58
N GLU A 245 -3.97 8.68 -1.04
CA GLU A 245 -5.44 8.45 -1.00
C GLU A 245 -6.07 8.10 -2.36
N ASN A 246 -5.52 8.59 -3.47
CA ASN A 246 -6.09 8.42 -4.81
C ASN A 246 -5.51 7.22 -5.59
N TRP A 247 -4.55 6.50 -5.02
CA TRP A 247 -3.99 5.35 -5.68
C TRP A 247 -4.90 4.14 -5.45
N LYS A 248 -5.80 3.88 -6.40
CA LYS A 248 -6.58 2.64 -6.39
C LYS A 248 -5.61 1.48 -6.64
N VAL A 249 -5.58 0.50 -5.72
CA VAL A 249 -4.84 -0.73 -5.97
C VAL A 249 -5.46 -1.38 -7.21
N TYR A 250 -4.62 -1.52 -8.23
CA TYR A 250 -5.00 -1.79 -9.60
C TYR A 250 -6.05 -2.90 -9.74
N THR A 251 -7.16 -2.56 -10.39
CA THR A 251 -8.06 -3.50 -11.04
C THR A 251 -7.69 -3.58 -12.52
N LYS A 252 -7.27 -4.77 -12.95
CA LYS A 252 -6.88 -5.04 -14.33
C LYS A 252 -8.08 -4.87 -15.27
N SER A 253 -7.93 -4.12 -16.37
CA SER A 253 -8.66 -4.47 -17.60
C SER A 253 -7.80 -5.50 -18.33
N GLU A 254 -8.35 -6.68 -18.59
CA GLU A 254 -7.64 -7.88 -19.08
C GLU A 254 -7.02 -7.75 -20.49
N SER A 255 -7.04 -6.58 -21.14
CA SER A 255 -6.85 -6.48 -22.59
C SER A 255 -5.44 -6.17 -23.14
N ASP A 256 -4.46 -5.66 -22.37
CA ASP A 256 -3.24 -5.07 -23.00
C ASP A 256 -1.90 -5.52 -22.40
N THR A 257 -1.50 -6.79 -22.57
CA THR A 257 -0.06 -7.14 -22.54
C THR A 257 0.38 -7.69 -23.88
N ASP A 258 0.53 -6.77 -24.84
CA ASP A 258 1.27 -7.02 -26.08
C ASP A 258 2.77 -7.25 -25.80
N ILE A 259 3.46 -7.95 -26.69
CA ILE A 259 4.91 -8.25 -26.63
C ILE A 259 5.73 -6.97 -26.40
N SER A 260 5.31 -5.86 -27.01
CA SER A 260 5.94 -4.54 -26.85
C SER A 260 5.96 -4.08 -25.38
N SER A 261 4.84 -4.22 -24.66
CA SER A 261 4.71 -3.81 -23.26
C SER A 261 5.66 -4.59 -22.35
N LYS A 262 5.85 -5.89 -22.63
CA LYS A 262 6.78 -6.74 -21.87
C LYS A 262 8.23 -6.30 -22.05
N ALA A 263 8.65 -5.96 -23.27
CA ALA A 263 10.00 -5.47 -23.56
C ALA A 263 10.27 -4.13 -22.86
N GLU A 264 9.28 -3.23 -22.84
CA GLU A 264 9.36 -1.94 -22.15
C GLU A 264 9.49 -2.09 -20.63
N LEU A 265 8.75 -3.01 -20.01
CA LEU A 265 8.90 -3.36 -18.59
C LEU A 265 10.28 -3.97 -18.30
N CYS A 266 10.79 -4.85 -19.17
CA CYS A 266 12.15 -5.39 -19.02
C CYS A 266 13.19 -4.25 -19.05
N SER A 267 13.02 -3.25 -19.93
CA SER A 267 13.88 -2.06 -19.96
C SER A 267 13.80 -1.24 -18.66
N LEU A 268 12.62 -1.13 -18.05
CA LEU A 268 12.41 -0.47 -16.76
C LEU A 268 13.17 -1.18 -15.63
N PHE A 269 13.01 -2.49 -15.50
CA PHE A 269 13.69 -3.27 -14.46
C PHE A 269 15.20 -3.36 -14.71
N GLY A 270 15.63 -3.40 -15.98
CA GLY A 270 17.02 -3.28 -16.38
C GLY A 270 17.65 -1.94 -15.95
N PHE A 271 16.91 -0.84 -16.14
CA PHE A 271 17.31 0.48 -15.65
C PHE A 271 17.46 0.50 -14.11
N LEU A 272 16.48 -0.02 -13.37
CA LEU A 272 16.51 -0.04 -11.90
C LEU A 272 17.68 -0.87 -11.36
N SER A 273 17.87 -2.09 -11.87
CA SER A 273 18.99 -2.95 -11.46
C SER A 273 20.35 -2.37 -11.84
N GLY A 274 20.49 -1.82 -13.05
CA GLY A 274 21.74 -1.21 -13.52
C GLY A 274 22.14 0.03 -12.70
N PHE A 275 21.16 0.87 -12.33
CA PHE A 275 21.42 2.01 -11.46
C PHE A 275 21.82 1.58 -10.04
N ALA A 276 21.11 0.61 -9.47
CA ALA A 276 21.44 0.12 -8.14
C ALA A 276 22.84 -0.51 -8.08
N HIS A 277 23.18 -1.33 -9.09
CA HIS A 277 24.51 -1.90 -9.26
C HIS A 277 25.60 -0.82 -9.35
N HIS A 278 25.39 0.22 -10.16
CA HIS A 278 26.33 1.32 -10.27
C HIS A 278 26.55 2.07 -8.94
N ILE A 279 25.49 2.33 -8.17
CA ILE A 279 25.61 3.01 -6.86
C ILE A 279 26.34 2.13 -5.83
N LEU A 280 26.06 0.83 -5.85
CA LEU A 280 26.63 -0.15 -4.93
C LEU A 280 28.13 -0.37 -5.17
N LEU A 281 28.53 -0.62 -6.43
CA LEU A 281 29.94 -0.87 -6.77
C LEU A 281 30.74 0.44 -6.97
N GLY A 282 30.07 1.55 -7.26
CA GLY A 282 30.65 2.89 -7.42
C GLY A 282 30.91 3.63 -6.11
N LYS A 283 31.54 2.99 -5.11
CA LYS A 283 31.72 3.55 -3.75
C LYS A 283 32.29 4.97 -3.73
N LYS A 284 33.29 5.27 -4.57
CA LYS A 284 33.91 6.60 -4.64
C LYS A 284 32.90 7.67 -5.06
N ASP A 285 32.12 7.38 -6.09
CA ASP A 285 31.10 8.28 -6.63
C ASP A 285 29.96 8.48 -5.63
N THR A 286 29.52 7.40 -4.98
CA THR A 286 28.47 7.47 -3.94
C THR A 286 28.93 8.26 -2.71
N VAL A 287 30.20 8.14 -2.30
CA VAL A 287 30.77 8.95 -1.22
C VAL A 287 30.87 10.43 -1.60
N GLU A 288 31.29 10.74 -2.83
CA GLU A 288 31.30 12.11 -3.33
C GLU A 288 29.87 12.68 -3.40
N TRP A 289 28.90 11.86 -3.76
CA TRP A 289 27.50 12.22 -3.77
C TRP A 289 27.01 12.68 -2.39
N PHE A 290 27.29 11.91 -1.34
CA PHE A 290 27.01 12.33 0.03
C PHE A 290 27.69 13.63 0.41
N LYS A 291 28.98 13.81 0.05
CA LYS A 291 29.71 15.04 0.39
C LYS A 291 29.04 16.31 -0.16
N LYS A 292 28.37 16.21 -1.31
CA LYS A 292 27.77 17.35 -2.00
C LYS A 292 26.29 17.59 -1.63
N THR A 293 25.59 16.57 -1.13
CA THR A 293 24.15 16.69 -0.80
C THR A 293 23.85 16.63 0.68
N ASP A 294 24.49 15.72 1.41
CA ASP A 294 24.21 15.49 2.81
C ASP A 294 25.35 14.69 3.46
N ILE A 295 26.31 15.42 4.04
CA ILE A 295 27.46 14.82 4.75
C ILE A 295 26.97 14.02 5.97
N ALA A 296 25.91 14.48 6.65
CA ALA A 296 25.41 13.84 7.85
C ALA A 296 24.74 12.50 7.54
N ALA A 297 24.02 12.39 6.42
CA ALA A 297 23.40 11.14 5.98
C ALA A 297 24.42 10.04 5.62
N ARG A 298 25.68 10.39 5.36
CA ARG A 298 26.75 9.42 5.08
C ARG A 298 26.91 8.37 6.18
N LYS A 299 26.62 8.71 7.44
CA LYS A 299 26.67 7.76 8.57
C LYS A 299 25.70 6.59 8.40
N ASN A 300 24.65 6.77 7.60
CA ASN A 300 23.64 5.77 7.31
C ASN A 300 23.95 4.96 6.04
N TYR A 301 25.16 5.03 5.49
CA TYR A 301 25.57 4.29 4.29
C TYR A 301 25.20 2.79 4.30
N PRO A 302 25.35 2.03 5.42
CA PRO A 302 24.90 0.63 5.46
C PRO A 302 23.40 0.45 5.18
N SER A 303 22.55 1.39 5.61
CA SER A 303 21.11 1.38 5.32
C SER A 303 20.82 1.62 3.84
N LEU A 304 21.58 2.51 3.19
CA LEU A 304 21.49 2.71 1.74
C LEU A 304 21.82 1.41 0.99
N VAL A 305 22.93 0.75 1.38
CA VAL A 305 23.37 -0.51 0.78
C VAL A 305 22.29 -1.60 0.94
N LEU A 306 21.78 -1.79 2.15
CA LEU A 306 20.71 -2.76 2.41
C LEU A 306 19.50 -2.56 1.51
N ARG A 307 19.00 -1.32 1.40
CA ARG A 307 17.82 -1.02 0.58
C ARG A 307 18.07 -1.17 -0.92
N LEU A 308 19.25 -0.81 -1.41
CA LEU A 308 19.64 -1.05 -2.81
C LEU A 308 19.69 -2.54 -3.13
N VAL A 309 20.24 -3.36 -2.23
CA VAL A 309 20.28 -4.82 -2.40
C VAL A 309 18.86 -5.40 -2.37
N ILE A 310 17.99 -4.94 -1.48
CA ILE A 310 16.56 -5.31 -1.47
C ILE A 310 15.89 -4.99 -2.81
N LEU A 311 16.15 -3.79 -3.36
CA LEU A 311 15.63 -3.38 -4.66
C LEU A 311 16.11 -4.31 -5.78
N VAL A 312 17.39 -4.68 -5.80
CA VAL A 312 17.94 -5.63 -6.80
C VAL A 312 17.34 -7.02 -6.63
N CYS A 313 17.22 -7.53 -5.39
CA CYS A 313 16.56 -8.81 -5.12
C CYS A 313 15.12 -8.85 -5.64
N LEU A 314 14.33 -7.80 -5.37
CA LEU A 314 12.97 -7.69 -5.87
C LEU A 314 12.92 -7.65 -7.40
N VAL A 315 13.80 -6.87 -8.04
CA VAL A 315 13.92 -6.86 -9.51
C VAL A 315 14.18 -8.28 -10.03
N CYS A 316 15.13 -9.02 -9.43
CA CYS A 316 15.45 -10.39 -9.85
C CYS A 316 14.23 -11.32 -9.73
N ILE A 317 13.48 -11.24 -8.63
CA ILE A 317 12.27 -12.05 -8.41
C ILE A 317 11.18 -11.70 -9.42
N ILE A 318 10.94 -10.40 -9.66
CA ILE A 318 9.90 -9.90 -10.57
C ILE A 318 10.22 -10.27 -12.03
N THR A 319 11.45 -10.06 -12.48
CA THR A 319 11.83 -10.35 -13.87
C THR A 319 12.16 -11.82 -14.12
N ARG A 320 12.45 -12.58 -13.05
CA ARG A 320 13.03 -13.92 -13.13
C ARG A 320 14.29 -13.95 -14.00
N ASP A 321 15.09 -12.90 -13.83
CA ASP A 321 16.34 -12.66 -14.55
C ASP A 321 17.29 -11.86 -13.64
N ARG A 322 18.46 -11.46 -14.13
CA ARG A 322 19.38 -10.51 -13.47
C ARG A 322 20.04 -11.04 -12.20
N PHE A 323 20.00 -12.35 -11.97
CA PHE A 323 20.70 -12.98 -10.85
C PHE A 323 22.22 -12.80 -10.92
N ASP A 324 22.78 -12.66 -12.13
CA ASP A 324 24.18 -12.29 -12.36
C ASP A 324 24.55 -10.99 -11.65
N VAL A 325 23.72 -9.96 -11.77
CA VAL A 325 23.90 -8.65 -11.10
C VAL A 325 23.83 -8.80 -9.59
N LEU A 326 22.82 -9.53 -9.09
CA LEU A 326 22.68 -9.79 -7.65
C LEU A 326 23.88 -10.57 -7.09
N TYR A 327 24.35 -11.58 -7.83
CA TYR A 327 25.50 -12.39 -7.44
C TYR A 327 26.78 -11.56 -7.35
N GLU A 328 27.05 -10.72 -8.36
CA GLU A 328 28.21 -9.81 -8.37
C GLU A 328 28.19 -8.85 -7.17
N ILE A 329 27.02 -8.32 -6.82
CA ILE A 329 26.86 -7.46 -5.63
C ILE A 329 27.14 -8.22 -4.33
N LEU A 330 26.64 -9.46 -4.22
CA LEU A 330 26.74 -10.24 -2.98
C LEU A 330 28.10 -10.93 -2.81
N ILE A 331 28.87 -11.17 -3.87
CA ILE A 331 30.24 -11.69 -3.71
C ILE A 331 31.21 -10.61 -3.22
N GLU A 332 30.87 -9.34 -3.43
CA GLU A 332 31.75 -8.23 -3.07
C GLU A 332 31.79 -8.05 -1.54
N ASP A 333 32.93 -8.39 -0.94
CA ASP A 333 33.09 -8.49 0.51
C ASP A 333 32.79 -7.17 1.23
N GLU A 334 33.14 -6.02 0.63
CA GLU A 334 32.81 -4.71 1.20
C GLU A 334 31.31 -4.52 1.36
N ILE A 335 30.51 -4.92 0.36
CA ILE A 335 29.05 -4.82 0.39
C ILE A 335 28.47 -5.87 1.32
N SER A 336 28.90 -7.12 1.18
CA SER A 336 28.39 -8.24 1.97
C SER A 336 28.69 -8.13 3.46
N SER A 337 29.74 -7.39 3.84
CA SER A 337 30.03 -7.07 5.24
C SER A 337 29.02 -6.08 5.87
N LEU A 338 28.29 -5.31 5.05
CA LEU A 338 27.29 -4.33 5.49
C LEU A 338 25.87 -4.90 5.54
N LEU A 339 25.67 -6.15 5.13
CA LEU A 339 24.38 -6.82 5.07
C LEU A 339 24.23 -7.85 6.20
N PRO A 340 22.99 -8.19 6.60
CA PRO A 340 22.72 -9.38 7.41
C PRO A 340 23.33 -10.64 6.77
N LEU A 341 23.92 -11.51 7.60
CA LEU A 341 24.63 -12.70 7.14
C LEU A 341 23.75 -13.64 6.31
N GLU A 342 22.44 -13.59 6.52
CA GLU A 342 21.44 -14.39 5.83
C GLU A 342 21.38 -14.06 4.33
N PHE A 343 21.76 -12.86 3.89
CA PHE A 343 21.91 -12.55 2.46
C PHE A 343 22.92 -13.48 1.78
N ARG A 344 23.95 -13.95 2.49
CA ARG A 344 24.94 -14.89 1.92
C ARG A 344 24.32 -16.23 1.54
N LYS A 345 23.19 -16.63 2.15
CA LYS A 345 22.46 -17.85 1.76
C LYS A 345 22.00 -17.79 0.29
N ILE A 346 21.75 -16.59 -0.25
CA ILE A 346 21.35 -16.40 -1.66
C ILE A 346 22.45 -16.86 -2.62
N LEU A 347 23.73 -16.71 -2.26
CA LEU A 347 24.86 -17.16 -3.08
C LEU A 347 24.84 -18.68 -3.32
N SER A 348 24.23 -19.46 -2.43
CA SER A 348 24.08 -20.92 -2.61
C SER A 348 23.21 -21.32 -3.80
N LEU A 349 22.47 -20.37 -4.38
CA LEU A 349 21.66 -20.59 -5.58
C LEU A 349 22.49 -20.51 -6.86
N ALA A 350 23.69 -19.95 -6.79
CA ALA A 350 24.58 -19.84 -7.94
C ALA A 350 25.05 -21.23 -8.39
N LYS A 351 24.89 -21.50 -9.68
CA LYS A 351 25.47 -22.67 -10.34
C LYS A 351 26.56 -22.22 -11.30
N PRO A 352 27.64 -23.00 -11.49
CA PRO A 352 28.66 -22.69 -12.49
C PRO A 352 28.01 -22.52 -13.87
N SER A 353 28.37 -21.46 -14.59
CA SER A 353 27.90 -21.32 -15.97
C SER A 353 28.54 -22.38 -16.87
N LYS A 354 27.80 -22.78 -17.90
CA LYS A 354 28.32 -23.62 -18.98
C LYS A 354 29.04 -22.81 -20.07
N TYR A 355 28.92 -21.48 -20.01
CA TYR A 355 29.49 -20.57 -21.00
C TYR A 355 30.77 -19.91 -20.47
N PRO A 356 31.86 -19.85 -21.28
CA PRO A 356 33.16 -19.35 -20.83
C PRO A 356 33.19 -17.85 -20.48
N HIS A 357 32.16 -17.08 -20.86
CA HIS A 357 32.07 -15.64 -20.59
C HIS A 357 31.11 -15.29 -19.43
N GLU A 358 30.51 -16.29 -18.77
CA GLU A 358 29.58 -16.08 -17.67
C GLU A 358 30.10 -16.75 -16.40
N THR A 359 30.15 -16.02 -15.30
CA THR A 359 30.60 -16.55 -14.00
C THR A 359 29.55 -17.46 -13.36
N VAL A 360 28.27 -17.17 -13.57
CA VAL A 360 27.14 -17.91 -12.96
C VAL A 360 26.08 -18.20 -14.00
N SER A 361 25.47 -19.38 -13.90
CA SER A 361 24.34 -19.79 -14.75
C SER A 361 23.13 -18.90 -14.52
N ARG A 362 22.40 -18.58 -15.60
CA ARG A 362 21.11 -17.90 -15.56
C ARG A 362 19.96 -18.78 -15.05
N ASP A 363 20.17 -20.10 -14.99
CA ASP A 363 19.17 -21.09 -14.56
C ASP A 363 19.08 -21.15 -13.03
N VAL A 364 18.37 -20.19 -12.46
CA VAL A 364 18.17 -20.02 -11.02
C VAL A 364 16.75 -20.42 -10.63
N ASP A 365 16.62 -21.11 -9.49
CA ASP A 365 15.30 -21.37 -8.90
C ASP A 365 14.79 -20.11 -8.18
N TYR A 366 14.05 -19.28 -8.91
CA TYR A 366 13.46 -18.05 -8.39
C TYR A 366 12.40 -18.28 -7.29
N ASN A 367 11.80 -19.47 -7.21
CA ASN A 367 10.91 -19.79 -6.09
C ASN A 367 11.73 -19.97 -4.82
N LYS A 368 12.88 -20.66 -4.91
CA LYS A 368 13.82 -20.80 -3.79
C LYS A 368 14.44 -19.45 -3.41
N LEU A 369 14.78 -18.60 -4.38
CA LEU A 369 15.22 -17.22 -4.13
C LEU A 369 14.16 -16.43 -3.35
N SER A 370 12.90 -16.50 -3.78
CA SER A 370 11.80 -15.80 -3.10
C SER A 370 11.63 -16.24 -1.65
N LYS A 371 11.79 -17.53 -1.35
CA LYS A 371 11.73 -18.06 0.02
C LYS A 371 12.88 -17.56 0.89
N LEU A 372 14.12 -17.72 0.41
CA LEU A 372 15.30 -17.22 1.13
C LEU A 372 15.23 -15.71 1.37
N PHE A 373 14.73 -14.97 0.38
CA PHE A 373 14.61 -13.53 0.51
C PHE A 373 13.48 -13.12 1.48
N ALA A 374 12.38 -13.87 1.53
CA ALA A 374 11.33 -13.65 2.53
C ALA A 374 11.85 -13.88 3.97
N GLU A 375 12.64 -14.93 4.20
CA GLU A 375 13.31 -15.16 5.50
C GLU A 375 14.16 -13.95 5.92
N VAL A 376 15.00 -13.45 5.00
CA VAL A 376 15.86 -12.27 5.22
C VAL A 376 15.02 -11.03 5.55
N LEU A 377 13.96 -10.79 4.77
CA LEU A 377 13.08 -9.64 4.93
C LEU A 377 12.30 -9.68 6.26
N LYS A 378 11.93 -10.87 6.72
CA LYS A 378 11.31 -11.07 8.03
C LYS A 378 12.26 -10.72 9.17
N ILE A 379 13.54 -11.11 9.09
CA ILE A 379 14.56 -10.83 10.11
C ILE A 379 14.78 -9.33 10.29
N ILE A 380 14.75 -8.55 9.20
CA ILE A 380 14.90 -7.09 9.26
C ILE A 380 13.58 -6.35 9.56
N GLU A 381 12.53 -7.08 9.96
CA GLU A 381 11.19 -6.55 10.28
C GLU A 381 10.50 -5.84 9.12
N ASN A 382 10.81 -6.24 7.89
CA ASN A 382 10.21 -5.69 6.68
C ASN A 382 9.81 -6.81 5.70
N PRO A 383 8.85 -7.68 6.09
CA PRO A 383 8.55 -8.91 5.37
C PRO A 383 8.17 -8.69 3.91
N LEU A 384 8.45 -9.71 3.10
CA LEU A 384 8.03 -9.74 1.70
C LEU A 384 6.50 -9.79 1.63
N VAL A 385 5.91 -8.92 0.82
CA VAL A 385 4.48 -8.94 0.51
C VAL A 385 4.29 -9.35 -0.94
N ILE A 386 3.45 -10.35 -1.15
CA ILE A 386 3.09 -10.88 -2.45
C ILE A 386 1.61 -10.62 -2.71
N LEU A 387 1.30 -9.67 -3.60
CA LEU A 387 -0.07 -9.39 -4.00
C LEU A 387 -0.41 -10.12 -5.30
N TYR A 388 -1.59 -10.73 -5.37
CA TYR A 388 -2.06 -11.47 -6.53
C TYR A 388 -3.57 -11.32 -6.69
N SER A 389 -4.14 -11.79 -7.80
CA SER A 389 -5.59 -11.72 -8.04
C SER A 389 -6.17 -13.13 -8.26
N GLY A 390 -6.94 -13.63 -7.30
CA GLY A 390 -7.64 -14.91 -7.36
C GLY A 390 -6.78 -16.07 -7.86
N LYS A 391 -7.11 -16.58 -9.06
CA LYS A 391 -6.45 -17.73 -9.71
C LYS A 391 -4.95 -17.52 -10.00
N ASN A 392 -4.44 -16.29 -9.94
CA ASN A 392 -3.01 -15.97 -10.16
C ASN A 392 -2.15 -16.18 -8.91
N ARG A 393 -2.63 -16.90 -7.89
CA ARG A 393 -1.85 -17.21 -6.70
C ARG A 393 -0.54 -17.91 -7.10
N PRO A 394 0.62 -17.48 -6.56
CA PRO A 394 1.87 -18.20 -6.76
C PRO A 394 1.75 -19.66 -6.31
N THR A 395 2.30 -20.58 -7.09
CA THR A 395 2.22 -22.02 -6.81
C THR A 395 3.15 -22.47 -5.67
N PHE A 396 4.11 -21.63 -5.27
CA PHE A 396 5.01 -21.93 -4.17
C PHE A 396 4.45 -21.40 -2.83
N SER A 397 4.65 -22.19 -1.77
CA SER A 397 4.42 -21.74 -0.40
C SER A 397 5.64 -20.99 0.15
N CYS A 398 5.39 -19.91 0.89
CA CYS A 398 6.42 -19.15 1.60
C CYS A 398 5.86 -18.68 2.94
N LEU A 399 6.30 -19.28 4.05
CA LEU A 399 5.73 -18.98 5.38
C LEU A 399 6.17 -17.60 5.91
N ASP A 400 7.29 -17.07 5.41
CA ASP A 400 7.87 -15.80 5.85
C ASP A 400 7.44 -14.60 4.98
N ALA A 401 6.51 -14.82 4.05
CA ALA A 401 5.93 -13.78 3.21
C ALA A 401 4.44 -13.60 3.50
N ILE A 402 3.97 -12.35 3.38
CA ILE A 402 2.55 -11.98 3.50
C ILE A 402 1.90 -12.11 2.13
N PHE A 403 0.87 -12.93 2.02
CA PHE A 403 0.10 -13.13 0.79
C PHE A 403 -1.20 -12.34 0.84
N ILE A 404 -1.45 -11.52 -0.18
CA ILE A 404 -2.66 -10.68 -0.27
C ILE A 404 -3.37 -10.99 -1.58
N ASP A 405 -4.57 -11.57 -1.49
CA ASP A 405 -5.46 -11.72 -2.65
C ASP A 405 -6.26 -10.44 -2.86
N MET A 406 -5.89 -9.69 -3.90
CA MET A 406 -6.53 -8.44 -4.28
C MET A 406 -8.00 -8.58 -4.65
N LYS A 407 -8.51 -9.79 -4.94
CA LYS A 407 -9.96 -10.01 -5.14
C LYS A 407 -10.76 -10.00 -3.84
N LEU A 408 -10.10 -10.31 -2.72
CA LEU A 408 -10.74 -10.35 -1.39
C LEU A 408 -10.67 -8.99 -0.68
N ILE A 409 -9.88 -8.06 -1.22
CA ILE A 409 -9.74 -6.71 -0.68
C ILE A 409 -10.88 -5.84 -1.19
N THR A 410 -11.68 -5.31 -0.28
CA THR A 410 -12.80 -4.41 -0.58
C THR A 410 -12.44 -2.95 -0.35
N CYS A 411 -11.54 -2.69 0.59
CA CYS A 411 -11.09 -1.35 0.95
C CYS A 411 -9.61 -1.32 1.36
N ARG A 412 -9.08 -0.11 1.52
CA ARG A 412 -7.70 0.13 1.97
C ARG A 412 -7.46 -0.43 3.37
N GLU A 413 -8.46 -0.31 4.24
CA GLU A 413 -8.40 -0.73 5.63
C GLU A 413 -8.20 -2.24 5.75
N ASP A 414 -8.73 -3.05 4.82
CA ASP A 414 -8.48 -4.50 4.78
C ASP A 414 -6.98 -4.81 4.64
N ILE A 415 -6.29 -4.10 3.75
CA ILE A 415 -4.84 -4.27 3.56
C ILE A 415 -4.11 -3.82 4.81
N LEU A 416 -4.47 -2.68 5.39
CA LEU A 416 -3.83 -2.18 6.61
C LEU A 416 -4.01 -3.17 7.77
N ASN A 417 -5.20 -3.74 7.94
CA ASN A 417 -5.48 -4.74 8.97
C ASN A 417 -4.58 -5.96 8.79
N ILE A 418 -4.42 -6.49 7.58
CA ILE A 418 -3.51 -7.61 7.29
C ILE A 418 -2.06 -7.25 7.66
N LEU A 419 -1.59 -6.06 7.28
CA LEU A 419 -0.21 -5.64 7.54
C LEU A 419 0.04 -5.33 9.03
N TYR A 420 -0.97 -4.86 9.78
CA TYR A 420 -0.84 -4.55 11.21
C TYR A 420 -1.12 -5.73 12.14
N LEU A 421 -1.85 -6.76 11.70
CA LEU A 421 -2.20 -7.93 12.52
C LEU A 421 -0.95 -8.69 13.03
N GLU A 422 0.19 -8.58 12.35
CA GLU A 422 1.48 -9.09 12.83
C GLU A 422 1.97 -8.40 14.12
N ARG A 423 1.42 -7.25 14.51
CA ARG A 423 1.82 -6.51 15.73
C ARG A 423 1.00 -6.94 16.96
N THR A 424 -0.22 -7.45 16.78
CA THR A 424 -1.15 -7.74 17.89
C THR A 424 -0.94 -9.08 18.59
N GLN A 425 -0.04 -9.94 18.11
CA GLN A 425 0.40 -11.13 18.86
C GLN A 425 1.32 -10.80 20.05
N GLY A 426 1.70 -9.52 20.22
CA GLY A 426 2.54 -9.06 21.33
C GLY A 426 1.83 -8.25 22.43
N VAL A 427 0.78 -7.49 22.11
CA VAL A 427 0.14 -6.56 23.07
C VAL A 427 -1.31 -6.30 22.66
N GLN A 428 -2.25 -7.15 23.07
CA GLN A 428 -3.65 -6.77 23.40
C GLN A 428 -4.39 -8.02 23.89
N GLN A 429 -4.07 -8.46 25.11
CA GLN A 429 -5.12 -8.93 26.01
C GLN A 429 -5.61 -7.68 26.73
N ASP A 430 -6.93 -7.56 26.89
CA ASP A 430 -7.65 -6.46 27.53
C ASP A 430 -7.80 -5.15 26.74
N ALA A 431 -8.68 -5.17 25.74
CA ALA A 431 -9.80 -4.21 25.62
C ALA A 431 -10.61 -4.52 24.35
N ASP A 432 -11.92 -4.31 24.42
CA ASP A 432 -12.90 -4.30 23.32
C ASP A 432 -13.45 -5.67 22.86
N LEU A 433 -14.01 -6.40 23.82
CA LEU A 433 -15.21 -7.21 23.62
C LEU A 433 -16.44 -6.30 23.82
N GLU A 434 -16.97 -5.73 22.73
CA GLU A 434 -18.40 -5.37 22.54
C GLU A 434 -18.53 -4.35 21.39
N LEU A 435 -18.71 -4.80 20.14
CA LEU A 435 -19.39 -3.98 19.11
C LEU A 435 -19.85 -4.74 17.84
N GLU A 436 -19.44 -5.98 17.60
CA GLU A 436 -19.82 -6.70 16.36
C GLU A 436 -21.09 -7.57 16.49
N THR A 437 -22.25 -6.99 16.83
CA THR A 437 -23.53 -7.75 16.74
C THR A 437 -24.66 -7.08 16.00
N LYS A 438 -24.45 -5.97 15.29
CA LYS A 438 -25.53 -5.34 14.53
C LYS A 438 -25.06 -4.76 13.20
N GLN A 439 -24.89 -5.60 12.17
CA GLN A 439 -25.05 -5.15 10.77
C GLN A 439 -24.98 -6.29 9.74
N PHE A 440 -25.81 -7.33 9.83
CA PHE A 440 -25.99 -8.22 8.67
C PHE A 440 -27.42 -8.73 8.53
N THR A 441 -28.22 -7.97 7.80
CA THR A 441 -29.36 -8.50 7.05
C THR A 441 -29.36 -7.84 5.68
N VAL A 442 -29.64 -8.65 4.64
CA VAL A 442 -30.01 -8.29 3.26
C VAL A 442 -28.91 -8.50 2.19
N ASN A 443 -28.84 -9.71 1.59
CA ASN A 443 -29.16 -9.97 0.17
C ASN A 443 -28.85 -11.43 -0.24
N GLY A 444 -29.83 -12.11 -0.85
CA GLY A 444 -29.92 -13.58 -0.92
C GLY A 444 -29.58 -14.27 -2.25
N HIS A 445 -28.86 -13.65 -3.20
CA HIS A 445 -28.60 -14.27 -4.51
C HIS A 445 -27.13 -14.45 -4.93
N GLU A 446 -26.15 -13.75 -4.32
CA GLU A 446 -24.71 -13.99 -4.59
C GLU A 446 -24.11 -15.14 -3.74
N HIS A 447 -24.78 -15.51 -2.65
CA HIS A 447 -24.26 -16.45 -1.66
C HIS A 447 -24.16 -17.91 -2.11
N VAL A 448 -24.83 -18.30 -3.20
CA VAL A 448 -24.98 -19.71 -3.59
C VAL A 448 -23.72 -20.24 -4.29
N SER A 449 -23.04 -19.41 -5.07
CA SER A 449 -21.81 -19.74 -5.79
C SER A 449 -20.59 -19.82 -4.85
N ASP A 450 -20.51 -18.87 -3.92
CA ASP A 450 -19.45 -18.79 -2.91
C ASP A 450 -19.56 -19.92 -1.86
N MET A 451 -20.79 -20.30 -1.46
CA MET A 451 -20.98 -21.46 -0.60
C MET A 451 -20.55 -22.75 -1.28
N ARG A 452 -20.85 -22.96 -2.58
CA ARG A 452 -20.45 -24.18 -3.30
C ARG A 452 -18.93 -24.30 -3.40
N TRP A 453 -18.23 -23.19 -3.67
CA TRP A 453 -16.76 -23.19 -3.77
C TRP A 453 -16.06 -23.35 -2.42
N GLY A 454 -16.57 -22.70 -1.36
CA GLY A 454 -16.08 -22.90 0.01
C GLY A 454 -16.33 -24.32 0.54
N TYR A 455 -17.46 -24.93 0.14
CA TYR A 455 -17.84 -26.30 0.48
C TYR A 455 -16.93 -27.35 -0.21
N GLU A 456 -16.66 -27.20 -1.51
CA GLU A 456 -15.77 -28.13 -2.23
C GLU A 456 -14.29 -28.00 -1.81
N THR A 457 -13.83 -26.79 -1.46
CA THR A 457 -12.42 -26.55 -1.12
C THR A 457 -12.02 -27.14 0.24
N ILE A 458 -12.96 -27.24 1.19
CA ILE A 458 -12.68 -27.70 2.57
C ILE A 458 -12.98 -29.19 2.74
N TRP A 459 -13.98 -29.73 2.05
CA TRP A 459 -14.33 -31.16 2.20
C TRP A 459 -13.36 -32.13 1.51
N HIS A 460 -12.60 -31.66 0.51
CA HIS A 460 -11.67 -32.47 -0.26
C HIS A 460 -10.19 -32.35 0.16
N GLY A 461 -9.88 -31.55 1.21
CA GLY A 461 -8.51 -31.07 1.43
C GLY A 461 -7.83 -31.37 2.76
N VAL A 462 -8.42 -32.15 3.69
CA VAL A 462 -7.85 -32.26 5.06
C VAL A 462 -7.76 -33.71 5.52
N ASP A 463 -6.72 -34.40 5.08
CA ASP A 463 -6.40 -35.77 5.53
C ASP A 463 -5.47 -35.83 6.75
N ASP A 464 -5.03 -34.71 7.33
CA ASP A 464 -4.17 -34.78 8.52
C ASP A 464 -4.36 -33.58 9.48
N PHE A 465 -5.09 -33.81 10.57
CA PHE A 465 -5.21 -32.86 11.69
C PHE A 465 -3.95 -32.93 12.55
N THR A 466 -2.87 -32.28 12.13
CA THR A 466 -1.70 -32.08 12.99
C THR A 466 -1.88 -30.86 13.91
N VAL A 467 -1.44 -31.04 15.16
CA VAL A 467 -1.73 -30.30 16.40
C VAL A 467 -1.41 -28.79 16.33
N ASN A 468 -2.21 -28.01 15.62
CA ASN A 468 -2.25 -26.55 15.77
C ASN A 468 -3.60 -26.12 16.39
N PRO A 469 -3.63 -25.78 17.70
CA PRO A 469 -4.85 -25.35 18.40
C PRO A 469 -5.55 -24.14 17.75
N HIS A 470 -4.80 -23.27 17.07
CA HIS A 470 -5.35 -22.09 16.39
C HIS A 470 -6.06 -22.44 15.08
N ALA A 471 -5.50 -23.37 14.31
CA ALA A 471 -6.15 -23.90 13.11
C ALA A 471 -7.42 -24.69 13.48
N LEU A 472 -7.37 -25.45 14.59
CA LEU A 472 -8.52 -26.18 15.12
C LEU A 472 -9.66 -25.24 15.53
N LYS A 473 -9.34 -24.17 16.27
CA LYS A 473 -10.33 -23.16 16.69
C LYS A 473 -11.02 -22.51 15.48
N PHE A 474 -10.23 -22.10 14.48
CA PHE A 474 -10.74 -21.52 13.25
C PHE A 474 -11.66 -22.50 12.49
N ASN A 475 -11.24 -23.77 12.38
CA ASN A 475 -12.03 -24.81 11.70
C ASN A 475 -13.35 -25.10 12.44
N MET A 476 -13.36 -25.14 13.77
CA MET A 476 -14.58 -25.33 14.57
C MET A 476 -15.55 -24.15 14.39
N GLU A 477 -15.06 -22.92 14.43
CA GLU A 477 -15.87 -21.71 14.21
C GLU A 477 -16.47 -21.67 12.80
N PHE A 478 -15.73 -22.15 11.80
CA PHE A 478 -16.20 -22.27 10.43
C PHE A 478 -17.30 -23.34 10.28
N VAL A 479 -17.10 -24.55 10.83
CA VAL A 479 -18.10 -25.63 10.80
C VAL A 479 -19.40 -25.20 11.49
N ILE A 480 -19.31 -24.45 12.59
CA ILE A 480 -20.47 -23.85 13.26
C ILE A 480 -21.26 -22.96 12.31
N ARG A 481 -20.59 -22.05 11.58
CA ARG A 481 -21.25 -21.15 10.62
C ARG A 481 -21.94 -21.91 9.49
N VAL A 482 -21.31 -22.96 8.97
CA VAL A 482 -21.88 -23.79 7.90
C VAL A 482 -23.10 -24.56 8.38
N LEU A 483 -23.03 -25.20 9.55
CA LEU A 483 -24.14 -25.93 10.14
C LEU A 483 -25.30 -25.00 10.54
N ASP A 484 -25.02 -23.85 11.14
CA ASP A 484 -26.04 -22.84 11.47
C ASP A 484 -26.78 -22.38 10.21
N ALA A 485 -26.05 -22.08 9.13
CA ALA A 485 -26.65 -21.69 7.85
C ALA A 485 -27.47 -22.83 7.19
N GLY A 486 -26.96 -24.07 7.23
CA GLY A 486 -27.64 -25.24 6.69
C GLY A 486 -28.93 -25.55 7.43
N ILE A 487 -28.91 -25.55 8.77
CA ILE A 487 -30.07 -25.79 9.63
C ILE A 487 -31.12 -24.68 9.45
N ALA A 488 -30.70 -23.41 9.43
CA ALA A 488 -31.61 -22.29 9.20
C ALA A 488 -32.36 -22.44 7.88
N LYS A 489 -31.68 -22.90 6.82
CA LYS A 489 -32.27 -23.10 5.49
C LYS A 489 -33.18 -24.33 5.41
N LEU A 490 -32.82 -25.45 6.05
CA LEU A 490 -33.67 -26.64 6.16
C LEU A 490 -34.95 -26.34 6.94
N ASN A 491 -34.86 -25.53 8.00
CA ASN A 491 -36.01 -25.11 8.79
C ASN A 491 -36.90 -24.09 8.06
N LEU A 492 -36.35 -23.28 7.16
CA LEU A 492 -37.12 -22.36 6.30
C LEU A 492 -37.95 -23.10 5.23
N ASN A 493 -37.53 -24.29 4.82
CA ASN A 493 -38.18 -25.12 3.80
C ASN A 493 -39.17 -26.15 4.38
N ALA A 494 -39.85 -25.83 5.48
CA ALA A 494 -40.61 -26.75 6.36
C ALA A 494 -41.78 -27.57 5.72
N SER A 495 -41.89 -27.68 4.40
CA SER A 495 -42.79 -28.58 3.69
C SER A 495 -42.13 -29.84 3.09
N SER A 496 -40.80 -30.00 3.13
CA SER A 496 -40.14 -31.19 2.58
C SER A 496 -39.94 -32.30 3.63
N SER A 497 -39.72 -33.50 3.11
CA SER A 497 -39.89 -34.85 3.69
C SER A 497 -39.51 -35.09 5.17
N THR A 498 -40.02 -36.18 5.74
CA THR A 498 -39.65 -36.68 7.08
C THR A 498 -38.13 -36.84 7.25
N GLU A 499 -37.40 -37.12 6.16
CA GLU A 499 -35.95 -37.27 6.16
C GLU A 499 -35.22 -35.93 6.38
N ASP A 500 -35.73 -34.83 5.82
CA ASP A 500 -35.12 -33.50 5.99
C ASP A 500 -35.24 -32.99 7.44
N ARG A 501 -36.30 -33.40 8.15
CA ARG A 501 -36.49 -33.10 9.58
C ARG A 501 -35.56 -33.91 10.46
N ILE A 502 -35.34 -35.19 10.13
CA ILE A 502 -34.38 -36.05 10.83
C ILE A 502 -32.97 -35.50 10.62
N PHE A 503 -32.64 -35.08 9.39
CA PHE A 503 -31.36 -34.50 9.05
C PHE A 503 -31.10 -33.15 9.73
N ALA A 504 -32.10 -32.25 9.78
CA ALA A 504 -32.00 -30.99 10.51
C ALA A 504 -31.82 -31.22 12.03
N ALA A 505 -32.45 -32.25 12.58
CA ALA A 505 -32.27 -32.64 13.98
C ALA A 505 -30.86 -33.19 14.25
N GLU A 506 -30.33 -34.06 13.38
CA GLU A 506 -28.97 -34.58 13.47
C GLU A 506 -27.91 -33.48 13.32
N ALA A 507 -28.08 -32.58 12.34
CA ALA A 507 -27.21 -31.41 12.17
C ALA A 507 -27.26 -30.47 13.39
N GLY A 508 -28.45 -30.29 13.99
CA GLY A 508 -28.61 -29.52 15.24
C GLY A 508 -27.93 -30.17 16.46
N ILE A 509 -27.83 -31.49 16.50
CA ILE A 509 -27.04 -32.20 17.51
C ILE A 509 -25.54 -31.98 17.28
N MET A 510 -25.06 -32.17 16.05
CA MET A 510 -23.64 -31.94 15.70
C MET A 510 -23.21 -30.50 15.98
N LEU A 511 -24.04 -29.51 15.63
CA LEU A 511 -23.79 -28.10 15.90
C LEU A 511 -23.61 -27.82 17.40
N ARG A 512 -24.43 -28.44 18.26
CA ARG A 512 -24.29 -28.30 19.71
C ARG A 512 -23.01 -28.92 20.23
N GLU A 513 -22.63 -30.09 19.73
CA GLU A 513 -21.40 -30.77 20.13
C GLU A 513 -20.15 -30.00 19.68
N VAL A 514 -20.14 -29.42 18.47
CA VAL A 514 -19.03 -28.57 18.00
C VAL A 514 -18.95 -27.28 18.81
N LYS A 515 -20.08 -26.65 19.14
CA LYS A 515 -20.12 -25.46 20.03
C LYS A 515 -19.58 -25.79 21.43
N GLN A 516 -19.96 -26.94 22.01
CA GLN A 516 -19.44 -27.39 23.30
C GLN A 516 -17.94 -27.68 23.28
N ASN A 517 -17.43 -28.33 22.23
CA ASN A 517 -16.00 -28.59 22.07
C ASN A 517 -15.19 -27.29 21.89
N LEU A 518 -15.74 -26.30 21.17
CA LEU A 518 -15.13 -24.98 21.03
C LEU A 518 -15.08 -24.23 22.37
N THR A 519 -16.13 -24.33 23.19
CA THR A 519 -16.15 -23.75 24.54
C THR A 519 -15.15 -24.45 25.46
N ALA A 520 -15.08 -25.79 25.45
CA ALA A 520 -14.10 -26.55 26.23
C ALA A 520 -12.65 -26.25 25.81
N LEU A 521 -12.40 -25.98 24.52
CA LEU A 521 -11.10 -25.55 24.01
C LEU A 521 -10.72 -24.12 24.46
N ARG A 522 -11.72 -23.27 24.72
CA ARG A 522 -11.52 -21.90 25.25
C ARG A 522 -11.29 -21.91 26.77
N ASP A 523 -11.91 -22.83 27.49
CA ASP A 523 -11.87 -22.89 28.96
C ASP A 523 -10.73 -23.76 29.52
N SER A 524 -10.27 -24.77 28.78
CA SER A 524 -9.15 -25.62 29.22
C SER A 524 -7.81 -24.96 28.93
N GLY A 525 -7.05 -24.63 29.98
CA GLY A 525 -5.63 -24.25 29.86
C GLY A 525 -4.78 -25.32 29.17
N PRO A 526 -3.50 -25.03 28.84
CA PRO A 526 -2.74 -25.68 27.76
C PRO A 526 -2.16 -27.05 28.15
N SER A 527 -2.97 -27.99 28.62
CA SER A 527 -2.54 -29.38 28.77
C SER A 527 -2.79 -30.14 27.47
N LYS A 528 -1.74 -30.77 26.95
CA LYS A 528 -1.70 -31.44 25.64
C LYS A 528 -2.67 -32.63 25.56
N GLU A 529 -2.97 -33.26 26.69
CA GLU A 529 -3.87 -34.42 26.81
C GLU A 529 -5.35 -34.06 26.61
N ASN A 530 -5.81 -32.92 27.14
CA ASN A 530 -7.19 -32.45 26.93
C ASN A 530 -7.46 -32.02 25.49
N ILE A 531 -6.45 -31.43 24.82
CA ILE A 531 -6.57 -30.99 23.42
C ILE A 531 -6.65 -32.21 22.48
N GLN A 532 -5.93 -33.30 22.77
CA GLN A 532 -5.99 -34.51 21.95
C GLN A 532 -7.37 -35.19 22.04
N VAL A 533 -7.98 -35.26 23.23
CA VAL A 533 -9.35 -35.78 23.38
C VAL A 533 -10.37 -34.95 22.61
N ILE A 534 -10.20 -33.62 22.57
CA ILE A 534 -11.05 -32.71 21.78
C ILE A 534 -10.80 -32.91 20.28
N LEU A 535 -9.55 -33.10 19.85
CA LEU A 535 -9.18 -33.38 18.46
C LEU A 535 -9.79 -34.71 17.97
N ASP A 536 -9.73 -35.76 18.77
CA ASP A 536 -10.25 -37.08 18.40
C ASP A 536 -11.78 -37.05 18.26
N LYS A 537 -12.47 -36.38 19.20
CA LYS A 537 -13.93 -36.15 19.11
C LYS A 537 -14.30 -35.31 17.90
N PHE A 538 -13.54 -34.26 17.60
CA PHE A 538 -13.79 -33.43 16.44
C PHE A 538 -13.53 -34.17 15.12
N GLY A 539 -12.49 -35.01 15.06
CA GLY A 539 -12.21 -35.87 13.91
C GLY A 539 -13.29 -36.94 13.67
N GLU A 540 -13.94 -37.43 14.73
CA GLU A 540 -15.11 -38.31 14.60
C GLU A 540 -16.34 -37.56 14.10
N LEU A 541 -16.60 -36.35 14.61
CA LEU A 541 -17.69 -35.50 14.14
C LEU A 541 -17.52 -35.06 12.69
N TYR A 542 -16.29 -34.74 12.29
CA TYR A 542 -15.93 -34.41 10.93
C TYR A 542 -16.18 -35.61 9.99
N ARG A 543 -15.79 -36.82 10.39
CA ARG A 543 -16.09 -38.05 9.61
C ARG A 543 -17.58 -38.34 9.51
N LYS A 544 -18.36 -38.12 10.58
CA LYS A 544 -19.83 -38.23 10.55
C LYS A 544 -20.44 -37.20 9.60
N ALA A 545 -19.91 -35.98 9.61
CA ALA A 545 -20.33 -34.93 8.68
C ALA A 545 -19.90 -35.21 7.22
N GLN A 546 -18.78 -35.89 6.96
CA GLN A 546 -18.42 -36.40 5.62
C GLN A 546 -19.37 -37.49 5.14
N ALA A 547 -19.74 -38.43 6.02
CA ALA A 547 -20.70 -39.47 5.67
C ALA A 547 -22.10 -38.87 5.40
N ALA A 548 -22.46 -37.80 6.09
CA ALA A 548 -23.65 -37.00 5.83
C ALA A 548 -23.54 -36.17 4.53
N ASP A 549 -22.35 -35.71 4.14
CA ASP A 549 -22.09 -34.99 2.87
C ASP A 549 -22.46 -35.84 1.65
N THR A 550 -22.19 -37.15 1.70
CA THR A 550 -22.54 -38.05 0.59
C THR A 550 -24.06 -38.09 0.37
N ARG A 551 -24.86 -38.03 1.44
CA ARG A 551 -26.34 -37.94 1.38
C ARG A 551 -26.83 -36.55 0.97
N LEU A 552 -26.15 -35.48 1.39
CA LEU A 552 -26.45 -34.10 1.03
C LEU A 552 -26.20 -33.84 -0.46
N ARG A 553 -25.14 -34.41 -1.05
CA ARG A 553 -24.82 -34.31 -2.49
C ARG A 553 -25.93 -34.88 -3.37
N GLU A 554 -26.48 -36.04 -3.00
CA GLU A 554 -27.58 -36.66 -3.76
C GLU A 554 -28.85 -35.79 -3.78
N GLN A 555 -29.14 -35.05 -2.70
CA GLN A 555 -30.27 -34.12 -2.66
C GLN A 555 -29.95 -32.74 -3.29
N THR A 556 -28.70 -32.27 -3.22
CA THR A 556 -28.32 -30.94 -3.76
C THR A 556 -28.07 -30.93 -5.26
N ASP A 557 -27.63 -32.03 -5.87
CA ASP A 557 -27.42 -32.08 -7.32
C ASP A 557 -28.75 -32.03 -8.10
N SER A 558 -29.85 -32.53 -7.53
CA SER A 558 -31.22 -32.33 -8.06
C SER A 558 -31.65 -30.87 -8.00
N PHE A 559 -31.34 -30.19 -6.89
CA PHE A 559 -31.67 -28.78 -6.64
C PHE A 559 -30.91 -27.81 -7.57
N PHE A 560 -29.61 -28.03 -7.77
CA PHE A 560 -28.79 -27.19 -8.67
C PHE A 560 -29.13 -27.45 -10.14
N SER A 561 -29.50 -28.68 -10.51
CA SER A 561 -29.96 -29.00 -11.86
C SER A 561 -31.31 -28.33 -12.18
N MET A 562 -32.21 -28.21 -11.20
CA MET A 562 -33.51 -27.53 -11.37
C MET A 562 -33.38 -26.00 -11.49
N LEU A 563 -32.39 -25.38 -10.83
CA LEU A 563 -32.08 -23.95 -10.93
C LEU A 563 -31.39 -23.53 -12.24
N MET A 564 -30.74 -24.48 -12.92
CA MET A 564 -29.95 -24.23 -14.13
C MET A 564 -30.68 -24.65 -15.43
N ALA A 565 -31.90 -25.19 -15.34
CA ALA A 565 -32.72 -25.51 -16.51
C ALA A 565 -33.37 -24.23 -17.08
N PRO A 566 -33.23 -23.93 -18.39
CA PRO A 566 -33.81 -22.73 -18.97
C PRO A 566 -35.32 -22.92 -19.16
N HIS A 567 -36.14 -22.19 -18.40
CA HIS A 567 -37.57 -22.10 -18.70
C HIS A 567 -37.78 -21.31 -20.00
N THR A 568 -38.19 -22.03 -21.04
CA THR A 568 -38.88 -21.49 -22.21
C THR A 568 -40.21 -20.87 -21.79
N SER A 569 -40.29 -19.54 -21.84
CA SER A 569 -41.54 -18.82 -22.08
C SER A 569 -41.22 -17.50 -22.79
N GLN A 570 -41.59 -17.46 -24.07
CA GLN A 570 -41.51 -16.29 -24.93
C GLN A 570 -42.30 -15.12 -24.32
N VAL A 571 -41.61 -14.03 -23.98
CA VAL A 571 -42.15 -12.67 -24.19
C VAL A 571 -41.04 -11.81 -24.81
N SER A 572 -41.34 -11.35 -26.00
CA SER A 572 -40.53 -10.52 -26.91
C SER A 572 -39.83 -9.33 -26.22
N PHE A 573 -38.50 -9.27 -26.38
CA PHE A 573 -37.63 -8.15 -26.03
C PHE A 573 -37.64 -7.00 -27.07
N THR A 574 -38.65 -6.93 -27.94
CA THR A 574 -38.74 -5.89 -28.99
C THR A 574 -39.52 -4.63 -28.56
N SER A 575 -40.02 -4.56 -27.32
CA SER A 575 -40.83 -3.43 -26.83
C SER A 575 -40.04 -2.41 -25.97
N MET A 576 -38.95 -2.81 -25.31
CA MET A 576 -38.21 -1.92 -24.40
C MET A 576 -37.15 -1.05 -25.12
N LEU A 577 -36.65 -1.48 -26.28
CA LEU A 577 -35.74 -0.71 -27.14
C LEU A 577 -36.45 0.42 -27.91
N LYS A 578 -37.76 0.32 -28.17
CA LYS A 578 -38.57 1.38 -28.82
C LYS A 578 -38.98 2.52 -27.89
N TYR A 579 -38.91 2.34 -26.57
CA TYR A 579 -39.25 3.38 -25.60
C TYR A 579 -38.06 4.32 -25.31
N CYS A 580 -36.82 3.81 -25.35
CA CYS A 580 -35.63 4.64 -25.11
C CYS A 580 -35.22 5.50 -26.32
N GLN A 581 -35.35 5.01 -27.56
CA GLN A 581 -35.03 5.80 -28.76
C GLN A 581 -36.03 6.96 -29.03
N LYS A 582 -37.27 6.89 -28.52
CA LYS A 582 -38.27 7.97 -28.69
C LYS A 582 -38.06 9.15 -27.74
N LYS A 583 -37.30 8.96 -26.65
CA LYS A 583 -37.04 10.00 -25.64
C LYS A 583 -35.82 10.88 -26.00
N GLU A 584 -34.87 10.35 -26.78
CA GLU A 584 -33.70 11.10 -27.28
C GLU A 584 -34.00 11.97 -28.51
N LEU A 585 -34.86 11.52 -29.43
CA LEU A 585 -35.29 12.34 -30.59
C LEU A 585 -36.16 13.56 -30.20
N SER A 586 -36.90 13.48 -29.08
CA SER A 586 -37.73 14.60 -28.59
C SER A 586 -36.96 15.70 -27.84
N ARG A 587 -35.67 15.48 -27.51
CA ARG A 587 -34.81 16.48 -26.86
C ARG A 587 -33.95 17.26 -27.86
N LEU A 588 -33.65 16.72 -29.03
CA LEU A 588 -32.89 17.40 -30.09
C LEU A 588 -33.73 18.34 -30.98
N GLU A 589 -35.06 18.27 -30.94
CA GLU A 589 -35.94 19.18 -31.71
C GLU A 589 -36.37 20.45 -30.95
N LYS A 590 -36.05 20.59 -29.65
CA LYS A 590 -36.40 21.80 -28.85
C LYS A 590 -35.36 22.91 -28.84
N ASP A 591 -34.14 22.68 -29.34
CA ASP A 591 -33.05 23.67 -29.37
C ASP A 591 -32.82 24.35 -30.73
N LYS A 592 -33.71 24.17 -31.72
CA LYS A 592 -33.63 24.85 -33.03
C LYS A 592 -34.77 25.84 -33.32
N GLY A 593 -35.54 26.23 -32.30
CA GLY A 593 -36.77 27.00 -32.47
C GLY A 593 -36.88 28.27 -31.64
N ASN A 594 -35.84 29.09 -31.50
CA ASN A 594 -36.04 30.49 -31.08
C ASN A 594 -34.94 31.41 -31.63
N GLY A 595 -35.18 31.95 -32.81
CA GLY A 595 -34.33 32.92 -33.47
C GLY A 595 -34.93 33.40 -34.79
N LYS A 596 -35.93 34.30 -34.71
CA LYS A 596 -36.24 35.42 -35.64
C LYS A 596 -37.74 35.79 -35.60
N LYS A 597 -38.05 36.97 -35.02
CA LYS A 597 -38.81 38.02 -35.71
C LYS A 597 -38.91 39.31 -34.87
N LYS A 598 -38.55 40.40 -35.54
CA LYS A 598 -38.56 41.84 -35.22
C LYS A 598 -37.45 42.35 -34.31
#